data_AF-A0A075AMV9-F1
#
_entry.id   AF-A0A075AMV9-F1
#
_cell.length_a   1.000
_cell.length_b   1.000
_cell.length_c   1.000
_cell.angle_alpha   90.00
_cell.angle_beta   90.00
_cell.angle_gamma   90.00
#
_symmetry.space_group_name_H-M   'P 1'
#
loop_
_entity.id
_entity.type
_entity.pdbx_description
1 polymer ?
#
loop_
_entity_poly.entity_id
_entity_poly.type
_entity_poly.pdbx_seq_one_letter_code
_entity_poly.pdbx_strand_id
1 'polypeptide(L)'
;MHYLKELNPSLQEGLVDRIPRNVFEYFVRTYGSDDPNSYEELEKCEICRDIEIKLDEKRKKMTDEIKNAKAEESDTYFHVNINWLKKYEKFLLGDKEPGTISNASIVDNGRIRKNLTRGIHYRSLTKSVWDLLYNEYGADYFITGTDLSIYNSKLDNLKPSKDCTIEIKE
;
A
#
# COMPACT_ATOMS: atom_id res chain seq x y z
N MET A 1 4.73 17.56 -37.08
CA MET A 1 3.84 16.61 -36.38
C MET A 1 2.96 17.41 -35.43
N HIS A 2 1.66 17.51 -35.70
CA HIS A 2 0.79 18.57 -35.15
C HIS A 2 -0.51 17.99 -34.54
N TYR A 3 -0.42 16.91 -33.75
CA TYR A 3 -1.61 16.13 -33.36
C TYR A 3 -1.77 15.77 -31.87
N LEU A 4 -1.14 16.50 -30.93
CA LEU A 4 -1.33 16.23 -29.49
C LEU A 4 -1.80 17.45 -28.67
N LYS A 5 -2.36 18.49 -29.30
CA LYS A 5 -2.84 19.68 -28.57
C LYS A 5 -4.29 19.62 -28.08
N GLU A 6 -5.01 18.53 -28.30
CA GLU A 6 -6.47 18.49 -28.02
C GLU A 6 -6.92 17.23 -27.26
N LEU A 7 -6.18 16.82 -26.24
CA LEU A 7 -6.72 15.86 -25.27
C LEU A 7 -7.15 16.59 -24.00
N ASN A 8 -8.42 16.37 -23.65
CA ASN A 8 -9.08 16.89 -22.45
C ASN A 8 -8.25 16.53 -21.19
N PRO A 9 -7.85 17.50 -20.34
CA PRO A 9 -7.01 17.25 -19.17
C PRO A 9 -7.55 16.17 -18.22
N SER A 10 -8.87 16.02 -18.14
CA SER A 10 -9.52 15.00 -17.30
C SER A 10 -9.40 13.56 -17.80
N LEU A 11 -8.93 13.34 -19.04
CA LEU A 11 -8.69 11.99 -19.59
C LEU A 11 -7.24 11.53 -19.38
N GLN A 12 -6.33 12.41 -18.92
CA GLN A 12 -4.91 12.09 -18.76
C GLN A 12 -4.57 11.47 -17.39
N GLU A 13 -5.39 11.70 -16.36
CA GLU A 13 -5.09 11.26 -14.98
C GLU A 13 -5.17 9.75 -14.74
N GLY A 14 -5.53 8.94 -15.75
CA GLY A 14 -5.66 7.49 -15.60
C GLY A 14 -5.17 6.66 -16.78
N LEU A 15 -4.49 7.25 -17.75
CA LEU A 15 -4.09 6.54 -19.00
C LEU A 15 -2.58 6.39 -19.20
N VAL A 16 -1.77 6.90 -18.27
CA VAL A 16 -0.31 6.86 -18.38
C VAL A 16 0.28 6.18 -17.15
N ASP A 17 0.49 4.86 -17.25
CA ASP A 17 1.28 4.13 -16.25
C ASP A 17 2.74 4.53 -16.37
N ARG A 18 3.38 4.86 -15.25
CA ARG A 18 4.82 5.16 -15.22
C ARG A 18 5.60 3.90 -15.60
N ILE A 19 6.44 3.99 -16.63
CA ILE A 19 7.35 2.91 -17.01
C ILE A 19 8.55 2.93 -16.05
N PRO A 20 8.91 1.81 -15.40
CA PRO A 20 10.11 1.72 -14.58
C PRO A 20 11.39 2.10 -15.34
N ARG A 21 12.35 2.76 -14.66
CA ARG A 21 13.58 3.29 -15.28
C ARG A 21 14.35 2.25 -16.10
N ASN A 22 14.53 1.05 -15.55
CA ASN A 22 15.25 -0.04 -16.21
C ASN A 22 14.59 -0.49 -17.54
N VAL A 23 13.25 -0.40 -17.61
CA VAL A 23 12.48 -0.72 -18.82
C VAL A 23 12.67 0.38 -19.86
N PHE A 24 12.64 1.65 -19.45
CA PHE A 24 12.92 2.77 -20.33
C PHE A 24 14.35 2.72 -20.90
N GLU A 25 15.36 2.50 -20.06
CA GLU A 25 16.76 2.37 -20.48
C GLU A 25 16.96 1.25 -21.50
N TYR A 26 16.26 0.12 -21.33
CA TYR A 26 16.25 -0.96 -22.31
C TYR A 26 15.67 -0.53 -23.66
N PHE A 27 14.55 0.21 -23.67
CA PHE A 27 13.94 0.70 -24.91
C PHE A 27 14.84 1.69 -25.63
N VAL A 28 15.43 2.65 -24.91
CA VAL A 28 16.38 3.62 -25.48
C VAL A 28 17.59 2.90 -26.08
N ARG A 29 18.15 1.91 -25.38
CA ARG A 29 19.29 1.14 -25.89
C ARG A 29 18.93 0.31 -27.13
N THR A 30 17.74 -0.27 -27.16
CA THR A 30 17.33 -1.21 -28.22
C THR A 30 16.85 -0.50 -29.48
N TYR A 31 16.16 0.64 -29.34
CA TYR A 31 15.46 1.29 -30.44
C TYR A 31 15.92 2.74 -30.70
N GLY A 32 16.76 3.30 -29.82
CA GLY A 32 17.14 4.71 -29.85
C GLY A 32 16.06 5.63 -29.28
N SER A 33 16.45 6.85 -28.93
CA SER A 33 15.55 7.95 -28.55
C SER A 33 16.02 9.20 -29.28
N ASP A 34 15.07 10.03 -29.73
CA ASP A 34 15.34 11.34 -30.33
C ASP A 34 15.78 12.36 -29.26
N ASP A 35 15.37 12.16 -28.01
CA ASP A 35 15.86 12.88 -26.85
C ASP A 35 16.34 11.90 -25.76
N PRO A 36 17.67 11.77 -25.51
CA PRO A 36 18.21 10.93 -24.43
C PRO A 36 17.87 11.47 -23.04
N ASN A 37 17.48 12.75 -22.93
CA ASN A 37 17.09 13.42 -21.70
C ASN A 37 15.56 13.48 -21.52
N SER A 38 14.78 12.86 -22.41
CA SER A 38 13.31 12.77 -22.26
C SER A 38 12.88 12.13 -20.94
N TYR A 39 13.73 11.29 -20.35
CA TYR A 39 13.55 10.78 -18.99
C TYR A 39 13.83 11.83 -17.91
N GLU A 40 14.86 12.66 -18.08
CA GLU A 40 15.21 13.76 -17.17
C GLU A 40 14.17 14.89 -17.21
N GLU A 41 13.52 15.12 -18.35
CA GLU A 41 12.41 16.07 -18.43
C GLU A 41 11.14 15.59 -17.68
N LEU A 42 10.99 14.28 -17.48
CA LEU A 42 9.97 13.69 -16.60
C LEU A 42 10.35 13.80 -15.11
N GLU A 43 11.60 14.16 -14.77
CA GLU A 43 12.08 14.40 -13.40
C GLU A 43 11.83 15.83 -12.90
N LYS A 44 11.18 16.70 -13.68
CA LYS A 44 11.10 18.16 -13.42
C LYS A 44 10.38 18.60 -12.14
N CYS A 45 9.76 17.71 -11.38
CA CYS A 45 9.14 18.08 -10.11
C CYS A 45 10.05 17.68 -8.94
N GLU A 46 10.84 18.64 -8.44
CA GLU A 46 11.66 18.50 -7.23
C GLU A 46 10.82 18.01 -6.04
N ILE A 47 9.58 18.48 -5.91
CA ILE A 47 8.63 18.03 -4.88
C ILE A 47 8.30 16.53 -5.06
N CYS A 48 8.03 16.06 -6.28
CA CYS A 48 7.76 14.63 -6.52
C CYS A 48 8.99 13.78 -6.24
N ARG A 49 10.19 14.27 -6.56
CA ARG A 49 11.44 13.60 -6.24
C ARG A 49 11.63 13.46 -4.74
N ASP A 50 11.41 14.53 -3.98
CA ASP A 50 11.54 14.51 -2.52
C ASP A 50 10.49 13.61 -1.87
N ILE A 51 9.26 13.59 -2.41
CA ILE A 51 8.22 12.65 -1.98
C ILE A 51 8.68 11.21 -2.23
N GLU A 52 9.20 10.91 -3.41
CA GLU A 52 9.64 9.55 -3.75
C GLU A 52 10.81 9.08 -2.87
N ILE A 53 11.78 9.96 -2.59
CA ILE A 53 12.89 9.67 -1.67
C ILE A 53 12.35 9.31 -0.28
N LYS A 54 11.41 10.10 0.25
CA LYS A 54 10.78 9.81 1.55
C LYS A 54 10.00 8.51 1.54
N LEU A 55 9.29 8.21 0.45
CA LEU A 55 8.57 6.94 0.30
C LEU A 55 9.55 5.76 0.24
N ASP A 56 10.67 5.89 -0.48
CA ASP A 56 11.71 4.86 -0.54
C ASP A 56 12.36 4.59 0.82
N GLU A 57 12.66 5.64 1.59
CA GLU A 57 13.15 5.51 2.97
C GLU A 57 12.13 4.77 3.84
N LYS A 58 10.85 5.13 3.74
CA LYS A 58 9.75 4.45 4.43
C LYS A 58 9.64 2.98 4.02
N ARG A 59 9.71 2.66 2.73
CA ARG A 59 9.66 1.27 2.21
C ARG A 59 10.79 0.43 2.79
N LYS A 60 12.02 0.95 2.79
CA LYS A 60 13.21 0.27 3.35
C LYS A 60 13.03 0.03 4.85
N LYS A 61 12.73 1.07 5.61
CA LYS A 61 12.49 1.00 7.06
C LYS A 61 11.44 -0.06 7.40
N MET A 62 10.27 0.02 6.79
CA MET A 62 9.17 -0.94 7.05
C MET A 62 9.55 -2.37 6.69
N THR A 63 10.30 -2.57 5.60
CA THR A 63 10.74 -3.92 5.18
C THR A 63 11.68 -4.54 6.21
N ASP A 64 12.64 -3.76 6.72
CA ASP A 64 13.59 -4.21 7.73
C ASP A 64 12.90 -4.50 9.07
N GLU A 65 12.02 -3.62 9.53
CA GLU A 65 11.25 -3.80 10.76
C GLU A 65 10.34 -5.03 10.69
N ILE A 66 9.60 -5.22 9.60
CA ILE A 66 8.73 -6.39 9.40
C ILE A 66 9.54 -7.68 9.31
N LYS A 67 10.72 -7.65 8.67
CA LYS A 67 11.58 -8.83 8.58
C LYS A 67 12.04 -9.29 9.97
N ASN A 68 12.39 -8.35 10.85
CA ASN A 68 12.78 -8.65 12.22
C ASN A 68 11.58 -9.14 13.05
N ALA A 69 10.42 -8.48 12.93
CA ALA A 69 9.20 -8.84 13.67
C ALA A 69 8.65 -10.24 13.30
N LYS A 70 8.84 -10.70 12.06
CA LYS A 70 8.40 -12.03 11.61
C LYS A 70 9.10 -13.20 12.32
N ALA A 71 10.26 -12.96 12.94
CA ALA A 71 11.01 -13.99 13.65
C ALA A 71 10.42 -14.29 15.05
N GLU A 72 9.47 -13.48 15.53
CA GLU A 72 8.88 -13.62 16.85
C GLU A 72 7.70 -14.60 16.85
N GLU A 73 7.68 -15.50 17.84
CA GLU A 73 6.51 -16.33 18.12
C GLU A 73 5.33 -15.48 18.62
N SER A 74 4.10 -15.89 18.30
CA SER A 74 2.91 -15.11 18.63
C SER A 74 1.72 -15.99 18.95
N ASP A 75 1.10 -15.76 20.11
CA ASP A 75 -0.14 -16.42 20.55
C ASP A 75 -1.41 -15.72 20.02
N THR A 76 -1.24 -14.56 19.34
CA THR A 76 -2.34 -13.75 18.83
C THR A 76 -2.08 -13.41 17.37
N TYR A 77 -3.06 -13.71 16.53
CA TYR A 77 -3.03 -13.45 15.11
C TYR A 77 -4.06 -12.40 14.71
N PHE A 78 -3.66 -11.52 13.80
CA PHE A 78 -4.50 -10.51 13.19
C PHE A 78 -4.80 -10.89 11.74
N HIS A 79 -6.07 -10.99 11.39
CA HIS A 79 -6.49 -11.38 10.04
C HIS A 79 -6.73 -10.14 9.19
N VAL A 80 -5.98 -10.05 8.09
CA VAL A 80 -5.98 -8.91 7.18
C VAL A 80 -6.40 -9.33 5.79
N ASN A 81 -7.30 -8.56 5.19
CA ASN A 81 -7.75 -8.71 3.82
C ASN A 81 -6.60 -8.74 2.81
N ILE A 82 -6.62 -9.73 1.92
CA ILE A 82 -5.59 -9.89 0.88
C ILE A 82 -5.49 -8.67 -0.04
N ASN A 83 -6.61 -7.97 -0.29
CA ASN A 83 -6.63 -6.86 -1.24
C ASN A 83 -5.80 -5.68 -0.74
N TRP A 84 -5.84 -5.40 0.56
CA TRP A 84 -4.99 -4.39 1.16
C TRP A 84 -3.52 -4.85 1.15
N LEU A 85 -3.25 -6.12 1.48
CA LEU A 85 -1.89 -6.66 1.45
C LEU A 85 -1.26 -6.61 0.05
N LYS A 86 -2.04 -6.83 -1.02
CA LYS A 86 -1.57 -6.66 -2.40
C LYS A 86 -1.20 -5.21 -2.71
N LYS A 87 -1.97 -4.23 -2.21
CA LYS A 87 -1.60 -2.81 -2.35
C LYS A 87 -0.32 -2.51 -1.58
N TYR A 88 -0.17 -3.06 -0.38
CA TYR A 88 1.04 -2.90 0.40
C TYR A 88 2.27 -3.52 -0.27
N GLU A 89 2.13 -4.70 -0.86
CA GLU A 89 3.18 -5.34 -1.67
C GLU A 89 3.58 -4.46 -2.86
N LYS A 90 2.61 -3.89 -3.57
CA LYS A 90 2.89 -2.92 -4.65
C LYS A 90 3.58 -1.66 -4.14
N PHE A 91 3.17 -1.14 -2.99
CA PHE A 91 3.84 -0.01 -2.35
C PHE A 91 5.32 -0.32 -2.10
N LEU A 92 5.66 -1.51 -1.59
CA LEU A 92 7.04 -1.93 -1.42
C LEU A 92 7.83 -2.01 -2.74
N LEU A 93 7.13 -2.15 -3.88
CA LEU A 93 7.70 -2.19 -5.23
C LEU A 93 7.74 -0.82 -5.94
N GLY A 94 7.42 0.28 -5.24
CA GLY A 94 7.48 1.64 -5.80
C GLY A 94 6.12 2.26 -6.13
N ASP A 95 5.00 1.57 -5.85
CA ASP A 95 3.66 2.15 -6.03
C ASP A 95 3.34 3.15 -4.89
N LYS A 96 2.17 3.77 -4.96
CA LYS A 96 1.61 4.66 -3.93
C LYS A 96 1.32 3.90 -2.63
N GLU A 97 1.23 4.63 -1.53
CA GLU A 97 0.86 4.04 -0.23
C GLU A 97 -0.50 3.31 -0.29
N PRO A 98 -0.65 2.18 0.41
CA PRO A 98 -1.87 1.37 0.35
C PRO A 98 -3.09 2.03 1.02
N GLY A 99 -2.86 3.07 1.82
CA GLY A 99 -3.86 3.70 2.69
C GLY A 99 -4.18 2.85 3.92
N THR A 100 -5.25 3.21 4.62
CA THR A 100 -5.71 2.52 5.85
C THR A 100 -6.01 1.04 5.60
N ILE A 101 -5.64 0.18 6.55
CA ILE A 101 -5.94 -1.26 6.48
C ILE A 101 -7.45 -1.45 6.44
N SER A 102 -7.95 -2.04 5.35
CA SER A 102 -9.39 -2.27 5.17
C SER A 102 -9.77 -3.74 5.11
N ASN A 103 -10.57 -4.16 6.09
CA ASN A 103 -11.15 -5.49 6.19
C ASN A 103 -12.61 -5.55 5.67
N ALA A 104 -13.11 -4.49 5.02
CA ALA A 104 -14.48 -4.39 4.54
C ALA A 104 -14.92 -5.53 3.59
N SER A 105 -14.02 -6.16 2.81
CA SER A 105 -14.41 -7.27 1.92
C SER A 105 -14.53 -8.63 2.61
N ILE A 106 -14.03 -8.75 3.84
CA ILE A 106 -14.10 -9.97 4.66
C ILE A 106 -15.05 -9.81 5.86
N VAL A 107 -15.58 -8.60 6.06
CA VAL A 107 -16.63 -8.26 7.03
C VAL A 107 -17.92 -7.93 6.28
N ASP A 108 -19.06 -8.26 6.86
CA ASP A 108 -20.39 -7.85 6.41
C ASP A 108 -21.29 -7.61 7.62
N ASN A 109 -21.89 -6.42 7.69
CA ASN A 109 -22.78 -6.01 8.79
C ASN A 109 -22.24 -6.35 10.20
N GLY A 110 -20.97 -6.04 10.47
CA GLY A 110 -20.34 -6.30 11.78
C GLY A 110 -20.11 -7.78 12.09
N ARG A 111 -20.06 -8.64 11.07
CA ARG A 111 -19.75 -10.06 11.19
C ARG A 111 -18.73 -10.49 10.14
N ILE A 112 -17.92 -11.49 10.48
CA ILE A 112 -16.98 -12.11 9.54
C ILE A 112 -17.79 -12.88 8.48
N ARG A 113 -17.48 -12.67 7.20
CA ARG A 113 -18.13 -13.38 6.10
C ARG A 113 -17.86 -14.88 6.18
N LYS A 114 -18.79 -15.68 5.69
CA LYS A 114 -18.62 -17.14 5.57
C LYS A 114 -17.77 -17.48 4.34
N ASN A 115 -17.21 -18.69 4.31
CA ASN A 115 -16.46 -19.25 3.16
C ASN A 115 -15.20 -18.47 2.75
N LEU A 116 -14.60 -17.76 3.70
CA LEU A 116 -13.27 -17.17 3.57
C LEU A 116 -12.16 -18.22 3.71
N THR A 117 -11.27 -18.25 2.73
CA THR A 117 -10.08 -19.11 2.69
C THR A 117 -8.81 -18.31 2.96
N ARG A 118 -7.97 -18.78 3.88
CA ARG A 118 -6.65 -18.20 4.16
C ARG A 118 -5.78 -18.26 2.90
N GLY A 119 -5.05 -17.18 2.63
CA GLY A 119 -4.21 -17.03 1.44
C GLY A 119 -4.94 -16.57 0.18
N ILE A 120 -6.27 -16.80 0.09
CA ILE A 120 -7.10 -16.31 -1.01
C ILE A 120 -7.82 -15.02 -0.62
N HIS A 121 -8.41 -14.97 0.58
CA HIS A 121 -9.22 -13.83 1.01
C HIS A 121 -8.55 -13.01 2.12
N TYR A 122 -7.79 -13.67 3.00
CA TYR A 122 -7.08 -13.02 4.10
C TYR A 122 -5.74 -13.69 4.40
N ARG A 123 -4.85 -12.99 5.11
CA ARG A 123 -3.66 -13.56 5.76
C ARG A 123 -3.71 -13.26 7.25
N SER A 124 -3.03 -14.08 8.03
CA SER A 124 -2.89 -13.90 9.47
C SER A 124 -1.49 -13.39 9.76
N LEU A 125 -1.39 -12.28 10.48
CA LEU A 125 -0.15 -11.65 10.90
C LEU A 125 0.08 -11.89 12.39
N THR A 126 1.34 -12.00 12.80
CA THR A 126 1.70 -11.99 14.23
C THR A 126 1.40 -10.63 14.83
N LYS A 127 1.27 -10.56 16.16
CA LYS A 127 1.05 -9.30 16.87
C LYS A 127 2.11 -8.24 16.55
N SER A 128 3.39 -8.62 16.54
CA SER A 128 4.50 -7.70 16.26
C SER A 128 4.42 -7.07 14.87
N VAL A 129 4.12 -7.87 13.84
CA VAL A 129 3.93 -7.38 12.47
C VAL A 129 2.67 -6.53 12.37
N TRP A 130 1.59 -6.93 13.04
CA TRP A 130 0.36 -6.13 13.08
C TRP A 130 0.59 -4.76 13.70
N ASP A 131 1.24 -4.68 14.85
CA ASP A 131 1.46 -3.44 15.58
C ASP A 131 2.27 -2.44 14.72
N LEU A 132 3.30 -2.90 14.00
CA LEU A 132 4.04 -2.07 13.03
C LEU A 132 3.13 -1.50 11.94
N LEU A 133 2.32 -2.35 11.30
CA LEU A 133 1.44 -1.91 10.21
C LEU A 133 0.31 -1.01 10.73
N TYR A 134 -0.25 -1.31 11.90
CA TYR A 134 -1.32 -0.54 12.51
C TYR A 134 -0.84 0.85 12.94
N ASN A 135 0.36 0.95 13.52
CA ASN A 135 0.93 2.24 13.91
C ASN A 135 1.15 3.16 12.70
N GLU A 136 1.48 2.60 11.53
CA GLU A 136 1.71 3.37 10.31
C GLU A 136 0.44 3.70 9.52
N TYR A 137 -0.47 2.73 9.36
CA TYR A 137 -1.60 2.84 8.44
C TYR A 137 -2.97 2.94 9.14
N GLY A 138 -3.07 2.54 10.41
CA GLY A 138 -4.34 2.31 11.10
C GLY A 138 -5.17 1.21 10.44
N ALA A 139 -6.38 0.98 10.97
CA ALA A 139 -7.33 -0.01 10.42
C ALA A 139 -8.78 0.45 10.59
N ASP A 140 -9.67 -0.03 9.71
CA ASP A 140 -11.13 0.16 9.83
C ASP A 140 -11.76 -0.82 10.84
N TYR A 141 -11.32 -2.07 10.80
CA TYR A 141 -11.71 -3.17 11.68
C TYR A 141 -10.49 -4.02 11.99
N PHE A 142 -10.46 -4.61 13.17
CA PHE A 142 -9.45 -5.63 13.51
C PHE A 142 -10.13 -6.94 13.84
N ILE A 143 -9.59 -8.01 13.27
CA ILE A 143 -10.09 -9.37 13.44
C ILE A 143 -8.97 -10.16 14.09
N THR A 144 -9.18 -10.62 15.33
CA THR A 144 -8.13 -11.23 16.16
C THR A 144 -8.50 -12.64 16.58
N GLY A 145 -7.56 -13.56 16.45
CA GLY A 145 -7.74 -14.96 16.83
C GLY A 145 -6.49 -15.54 17.48
N THR A 146 -6.64 -16.67 18.16
CA THR A 146 -5.49 -17.46 18.68
C THR A 146 -5.01 -18.48 17.66
N ASP A 147 -5.75 -18.68 16.57
CA ASP A 147 -5.40 -19.60 15.50
C ASP A 147 -5.24 -18.84 14.16
N LEU A 148 -4.79 -19.57 13.14
CA LEU A 148 -4.64 -19.01 11.80
C LEU A 148 -5.97 -18.90 11.04
N SER A 149 -7.07 -19.38 11.63
CA SER A 149 -8.40 -19.48 11.04
C SER A 149 -9.29 -18.33 11.49
N ILE A 150 -9.76 -17.52 10.55
CA ILE A 150 -10.59 -16.35 10.87
C ILE A 150 -11.93 -16.66 11.57
N TYR A 151 -12.39 -17.91 11.58
CA TYR A 151 -13.73 -18.27 12.08
C TYR A 151 -13.85 -18.36 13.59
N ASN A 152 -12.74 -18.54 14.31
CA ASN A 152 -12.70 -18.52 15.77
C ASN A 152 -12.25 -17.17 16.32
N SER A 153 -12.19 -16.17 15.44
CA SER A 153 -11.65 -14.85 15.73
C SER A 153 -12.73 -13.89 16.20
N LYS A 154 -12.35 -12.97 17.07
CA LYS A 154 -13.18 -11.84 17.49
C LYS A 154 -13.04 -10.72 16.47
N LEU A 155 -14.17 -10.14 16.09
CA LEU A 155 -14.23 -8.94 15.28
C LEU A 155 -14.56 -7.77 16.21
N ASP A 156 -13.68 -6.79 16.24
CA ASP A 156 -13.83 -5.60 17.05
C ASP A 156 -13.78 -4.35 16.14
N ASN A 157 -14.63 -3.38 16.46
CA ASN A 157 -14.71 -2.10 15.74
C ASN A 157 -13.76 -1.10 16.41
N LEU A 158 -12.64 -0.74 15.76
CA LEU A 158 -11.81 0.38 16.20
C LEU A 158 -12.15 1.60 15.34
N LYS A 159 -12.47 2.72 15.99
CA LYS A 159 -12.46 4.04 15.36
C LYS A 159 -11.01 4.40 14.98
N PRO A 160 -10.79 5.18 13.91
CA PRO A 160 -9.47 5.38 13.33
C PRO A 160 -8.46 5.97 14.34
N SER A 161 -7.26 5.41 14.38
CA SER A 161 -6.07 6.13 14.84
C SER A 161 -5.77 7.26 13.86
N LYS A 162 -6.22 8.46 14.22
CA LYS A 162 -5.53 9.72 13.94
C LYS A 162 -5.72 10.64 15.14
N ASP A 163 -4.72 10.70 15.99
CA ASP A 163 -4.39 11.92 16.72
C ASP A 163 -4.03 12.99 15.66
N CYS A 164 -5.06 13.67 15.16
CA CYS A 164 -4.97 14.96 14.48
C CYS A 164 -6.30 15.66 14.68
N THR A 165 -6.64 15.89 15.95
CA THR A 165 -7.50 17.00 16.32
C THR A 165 -6.65 18.26 16.17
N ILE A 166 -6.64 18.85 14.98
CA ILE A 166 -6.33 20.27 14.89
C ILE A 166 -7.52 20.96 15.53
N GLU A 167 -7.37 21.37 16.79
CA GLU A 167 -8.25 22.35 17.40
C GLU A 167 -8.16 23.61 16.53
N ILE A 168 -9.18 23.85 15.71
CA ILE A 168 -9.43 25.17 15.17
C ILE A 168 -9.93 25.99 16.36
N LYS A 169 -9.02 26.76 16.97
CA LYS A 169 -9.42 27.86 17.85
C LYS A 169 -9.99 28.96 16.97
N GLU A 170 -11.29 29.22 17.15
CA GLU A 170 -11.95 30.46 16.76
C GLU A 170 -11.38 31.67 17.52
#